data_AF-A2FBY8-F1
#
_entry.id   AF-A2FBY8-F1
#
_cell.length_a   1.000
_cell.length_b   1.000
_cell.length_c   1.000
_cell.angle_alpha   90.00
_cell.angle_beta   90.00
_cell.angle_gamma   90.00
#
_symmetry.space_group_name_H-M   'P 1'
#
loop_
_entity.id
_entity.type
_entity.pdbx_description
1 polymer ?
#
loop_
_entity_poly.entity_id
_entity_poly.type
_entity_poly.pdbx_seq_one_letter_code
_entity_poly.pdbx_strand_id
1 'polypeptide(L)'
;MSSDKNFFWHGILNLNDLGAHAFFDVKIKKNVPDAPNQVGIMTSDIPPLPMNESDTLHVTFLLENNVGLNTVRYRVAEASFPGNQLYQAIKEVAGPQTTISVPYEKGEWQFSKQGTTWILRQILLYVPMAQLRKFIKDP
;
A
#
# COMPACT_ATOMS: atom_id res chain seq x y z
N MET A 1 -12.03 17.48 -27.01
CA MET A 1 -10.72 16.84 -26.84
C MET A 1 -10.60 16.47 -25.38
N SER A 2 -10.79 15.20 -25.03
CA SER A 2 -10.64 14.72 -23.65
C SER A 2 -9.15 14.82 -23.28
N SER A 3 -8.82 15.57 -22.23
CA SER A 3 -7.52 15.42 -21.58
C SER A 3 -7.58 14.11 -20.79
N ASP A 4 -7.45 12.99 -21.51
CA ASP A 4 -7.41 11.66 -20.90
C ASP A 4 -6.14 11.53 -20.06
N LYS A 5 -6.28 11.88 -18.78
CA LYS A 5 -5.55 11.35 -17.62
C LYS A 5 -4.05 11.09 -17.86
N ASN A 6 -3.24 12.15 -17.91
CA ASN A 6 -1.77 12.05 -17.76
C ASN A 6 -1.35 11.70 -16.31
N PHE A 7 -2.14 10.90 -15.60
CA PHE A 7 -1.90 10.52 -14.23
C PHE A 7 -1.41 9.09 -14.17
N PHE A 8 -0.25 8.88 -13.56
CA PHE A 8 0.37 7.58 -13.38
C PHE A 8 0.53 7.29 -11.90
N TRP A 9 -0.07 6.18 -11.45
CA TRP A 9 0.07 5.72 -10.08
C TRP A 9 1.28 4.81 -9.97
N HIS A 10 2.07 5.03 -8.94
CA HIS A 10 3.17 4.15 -8.58
C HIS A 10 3.44 4.26 -7.09
N GLY A 11 4.37 3.48 -6.59
CA GLY A 11 4.82 3.64 -5.21
C GLY A 11 6.17 3.04 -4.96
N ILE A 12 6.59 3.20 -3.71
CA ILE A 12 7.89 2.77 -3.23
C ILE A 12 7.65 1.99 -1.94
N LEU A 13 8.24 0.80 -1.83
CA LEU A 13 8.23 -0.04 -0.65
C LEU A 13 9.66 -0.29 -0.19
N ASN A 14 9.93 -0.02 1.09
CA ASN A 14 11.22 -0.26 1.72
C ASN A 14 11.03 -1.22 2.90
N LEU A 15 12.01 -2.09 3.11
CA LEU A 15 12.13 -2.92 4.30
C LEU A 15 13.36 -2.45 5.07
N ASN A 16 13.15 -1.88 6.26
CA ASN A 16 14.19 -1.17 7.01
C ASN A 16 14.90 -0.16 6.07
N ASP A 17 16.24 -0.15 6.11
CA ASP A 17 17.11 0.63 5.23
C ASP A 17 17.77 -0.22 4.13
N LEU A 18 17.26 -1.43 3.85
CA LEU A 18 17.89 -2.40 2.95
C LEU A 18 17.68 -2.11 1.45
N GLY A 19 16.96 -1.04 1.12
CA GLY A 19 16.71 -0.60 -0.25
C GLY A 19 15.24 -0.36 -0.54
N ALA A 20 15.00 0.21 -1.72
CA ALA A 20 13.68 0.63 -2.17
C ALA A 20 13.21 -0.18 -3.37
N HIS A 21 11.99 -0.72 -3.29
CA HIS A 21 11.31 -1.38 -4.38
C HIS A 21 10.23 -0.47 -4.96
N ALA A 22 10.38 -0.09 -6.22
CA ALA A 22 9.34 0.64 -6.94
C ALA A 22 8.32 -0.35 -7.53
N PHE A 23 7.03 -0.09 -7.31
CA PHE A 23 5.93 -0.85 -7.88
C PHE A 23 5.02 0.06 -8.71
N PHE A 24 4.35 -0.53 -9.70
CA PHE A 24 3.59 0.23 -10.70
C PHE A 24 2.15 -0.28 -10.88
N ASP A 25 1.82 -1.52 -10.50
CA ASP A 25 0.42 -1.97 -10.48
C ASP A 25 -0.30 -1.47 -9.22
N VAL A 26 -0.82 -0.24 -9.30
CA VAL A 26 -1.63 0.39 -8.25
C VAL A 26 -3.11 0.40 -8.64
N LYS A 27 -3.96 -0.16 -7.78
CA LYS A 27 -5.41 -0.24 -7.99
C LYS A 27 -6.14 0.65 -6.99
N ILE A 28 -7.20 1.31 -7.46
CA ILE A 28 -8.06 2.18 -6.64
C ILE A 28 -9.41 1.51 -6.40
N LYS A 29 -9.73 1.21 -5.14
CA LYS A 29 -11.01 0.67 -4.68
C LYS A 29 -11.89 1.80 -4.15
N LYS A 30 -12.94 2.18 -4.90
CA LYS A 30 -13.82 3.32 -4.56
C LYS A 30 -14.90 3.00 -3.54
N ASN A 31 -15.31 1.73 -3.42
CA ASN A 31 -16.35 1.28 -2.50
C ASN A 31 -15.69 0.48 -1.37
N VAL A 32 -15.32 1.16 -0.29
CA VAL A 32 -14.86 0.52 0.94
C VAL A 32 -16.07 0.42 1.87
N PRO A 33 -16.63 -0.79 2.11
CA PRO A 33 -17.91 -0.97 2.80
C PRO A 33 -18.00 -0.28 4.17
N ASP A 34 -16.89 -0.27 4.92
CA ASP A 34 -16.85 0.21 6.31
C ASP A 34 -16.30 1.64 6.45
N ALA A 35 -15.99 2.33 5.34
CA ALA A 35 -15.36 3.64 5.36
C ALA A 35 -15.98 4.60 4.32
N PRO A 36 -17.21 5.12 4.57
CA PRO A 36 -17.83 6.08 3.67
C PRO A 36 -16.94 7.32 3.52
N ASN A 37 -16.75 7.77 2.29
CA ASN A 37 -15.83 8.86 1.89
C ASN A 37 -14.33 8.52 1.85
N GLN A 38 -13.95 7.25 1.95
CA GLN A 38 -12.58 6.80 1.73
C GLN A 38 -12.45 5.99 0.45
N VAL A 39 -11.24 5.95 -0.09
CA VAL A 39 -10.83 5.09 -1.19
C VAL A 39 -9.69 4.20 -0.73
N GLY A 40 -9.72 2.94 -1.16
CA GLY A 40 -8.59 2.05 -1.01
C GLY A 40 -7.58 2.26 -2.14
N ILE A 41 -6.31 2.51 -1.80
CA ILE A 41 -5.20 2.45 -2.74
C ILE A 41 -4.42 1.18 -2.42
N MET A 42 -4.28 0.28 -3.40
CA MET A 42 -3.69 -1.03 -3.16
C MET A 42 -2.65 -1.41 -4.19
N THR A 43 -1.70 -2.23 -3.77
CA THR A 43 -0.81 -2.98 -4.66
C THR A 43 -0.66 -4.42 -4.14
N SER A 44 -0.57 -5.35 -5.09
CA SER A 44 -0.08 -6.72 -4.86
C SER A 44 1.16 -7.01 -5.71
N ASP A 45 1.62 -6.03 -6.49
CA ASP A 45 2.85 -6.07 -7.28
C ASP A 45 4.01 -5.73 -6.35
N ILE A 46 4.36 -6.72 -5.53
CA ILE A 46 5.41 -6.61 -4.54
C ILE A 46 6.24 -7.90 -4.58
N PRO A 47 7.57 -7.77 -4.55
CA PRO A 47 8.44 -8.93 -4.51
C PRO A 47 8.20 -9.69 -3.21
N PRO A 48 8.57 -10.98 -3.16
CA PRO A 48 8.53 -11.72 -1.91
C PRO A 48 9.52 -11.09 -0.92
N LEU A 49 8.99 -10.26 -0.02
CA LEU A 49 9.76 -9.62 1.04
C LEU A 49 9.55 -10.38 2.34
N PRO A 50 10.57 -11.14 2.81
CA PRO A 50 10.51 -11.82 4.09
C PRO A 50 10.54 -10.80 5.23
N MET A 51 9.71 -11.04 6.24
CA MET A 51 9.55 -10.16 7.41
C MET A 51 9.92 -10.89 8.70
N ASN A 52 10.74 -10.26 9.53
CA ASN A 52 11.03 -10.64 10.91
C ASN A 52 10.34 -9.70 11.91
N GLU A 53 10.31 -10.09 13.19
CA GLU A 53 9.64 -9.31 14.26
C GLU A 53 10.27 -7.92 14.48
N SER A 54 11.57 -7.77 14.20
CA SER A 54 12.31 -6.51 14.32
C SER A 54 12.22 -5.61 13.08
N ASP A 55 11.71 -6.11 11.97
CA ASP A 55 11.71 -5.37 10.71
C ASP A 55 10.59 -4.31 10.68
N THR A 56 10.74 -3.28 9.84
CA THR A 56 9.70 -2.29 9.57
C THR A 56 9.57 -2.07 8.07
N LEU A 57 8.34 -2.18 7.56
CA LEU A 57 8.01 -1.82 6.18
C LEU A 57 7.62 -0.36 6.11
N HIS A 58 8.06 0.33 5.07
CA HIS A 58 7.62 1.69 4.75
C HIS A 58 7.09 1.70 3.31
N VAL A 59 5.85 2.15 3.14
CA VAL A 59 5.23 2.25 1.81
C VAL A 59 4.82 3.69 1.54
N THR A 60 5.04 4.14 0.31
CA THR A 60 4.55 5.42 -0.18
C THR A 60 3.84 5.21 -1.51
N PHE A 61 2.60 5.67 -1.63
CA PHE A 61 1.87 5.75 -2.89
C PHE A 61 1.94 7.17 -3.46
N LEU A 62 2.27 7.24 -4.74
CA LEU A 62 2.56 8.44 -5.49
C LEU A 62 1.61 8.54 -6.68
N LEU A 63 1.18 9.77 -6.97
CA LEU A 63 0.50 10.11 -8.21
C LEU A 63 1.41 11.04 -8.99
N GLU A 64 1.90 10.56 -10.12
CA GLU A 64 2.69 11.34 -11.06
C GLU A 64 1.77 11.96 -12.11
N ASN A 65 1.95 13.25 -12.40
CA ASN A 65 1.28 13.97 -13.48
C ASN A 65 2.32 14.57 -14.42
N ASN A 66 2.23 14.21 -15.69
CA ASN A 66 3.13 14.72 -16.73
C ASN A 66 2.43 15.84 -17.53
N VAL A 67 2.94 17.07 -17.40
CA VAL A 67 2.43 18.27 -18.09
C VAL A 67 3.54 18.84 -18.98
N GLY A 68 3.48 18.51 -20.27
CA GLY A 68 4.55 18.83 -21.22
C GLY A 68 5.83 18.05 -20.89
N LEU A 69 6.94 18.76 -20.65
CA LEU A 69 8.22 18.19 -20.22
C LEU A 69 8.41 18.17 -18.70
N ASN A 70 7.41 18.62 -17.94
CA ASN A 70 7.49 18.69 -16.48
C ASN A 70 6.75 17.50 -15.85
N THR A 71 7.45 16.83 -14.93
CA THR A 71 6.88 15.77 -14.10
C THR A 71 6.60 16.29 -12.71
N VAL A 72 5.34 16.26 -12.29
CA VAL A 72 4.94 16.59 -10.91
C VAL A 72 4.54 15.32 -10.19
N ARG A 73 5.14 15.06 -9.02
CA ARG A 73 4.81 13.90 -8.18
C ARG A 73 4.13 14.34 -6.91
N TYR A 74 2.94 13.79 -6.66
CA TYR A 74 2.17 14.02 -5.45
C TYR A 74 2.29 12.80 -4.53
N ARG A 75 2.68 13.02 -3.28
CA ARG A 75 2.56 11.99 -2.24
C ARG A 75 1.12 11.88 -1.80
N VAL A 76 0.49 10.75 -2.11
CA VAL A 76 -0.93 10.53 -1.85
C VAL A 76 -1.15 9.83 -0.52
N ALA A 77 -0.38 8.77 -0.26
CA ALA A 77 -0.46 8.03 0.99
C ALA A 77 0.92 7.53 1.40
N GLU A 78 1.11 7.41 2.71
CA GLU A 78 2.32 6.88 3.32
C GLU A 78 1.90 6.13 4.57
N ALA A 79 2.52 4.98 4.81
CA ALA A 79 2.29 4.17 5.99
C ALA A 79 3.54 3.37 6.33
N SER A 80 3.65 3.02 7.61
CA SER A 80 4.68 2.09 8.09
C SER A 80 4.02 0.92 8.78
N PHE A 81 4.62 -0.27 8.65
CA PHE A 81 4.15 -1.47 9.32
C PHE A 81 5.31 -2.14 10.07
N PRO A 82 5.30 -2.10 11.41
CA PRO A 82 6.32 -2.78 12.20
C PRO A 82 6.03 -4.29 12.28
N GLY A 83 7.08 -5.10 12.14
CA GLY A 83 7.01 -6.56 12.13
C GLY A 83 6.40 -7.13 13.41
N ASN A 84 6.60 -6.47 14.55
CA ASN A 84 5.98 -6.89 15.81
C ASN A 84 4.44 -6.96 15.75
N GLN A 85 3.78 -6.17 14.89
CA GLN A 85 2.33 -6.22 14.70
C GLN A 85 1.92 -7.50 13.97
N LEU A 86 2.69 -7.91 12.95
CA LEU A 86 2.47 -9.20 12.28
C LEU A 86 2.64 -10.36 13.27
N TYR A 87 3.71 -10.35 14.06
CA TYR A 87 3.98 -11.42 15.01
C TYR A 87 2.98 -11.46 16.18
N GLN A 88 2.46 -10.30 16.59
CA GLN A 88 1.34 -10.24 17.52
C GLN A 88 0.09 -10.86 16.90
N ALA A 89 -0.29 -10.46 15.68
CA ALA A 89 -1.45 -11.01 14.99
C ALA A 89 -1.33 -12.54 14.79
N ILE A 90 -0.14 -13.06 14.47
CA ILE A 90 0.11 -14.50 14.37
C ILE A 90 -0.16 -15.24 15.70
N LYS A 91 0.19 -14.63 16.84
CA LYS A 91 -0.04 -15.21 18.18
C LYS A 91 -1.53 -15.22 18.56
N GLU A 92 -2.30 -14.26 18.06
CA GLU A 92 -3.73 -14.09 18.37
C GLU A 92 -4.63 -15.04 17.57
N VAL A 93 -4.19 -15.50 16.40
CA VAL A 93 -4.96 -16.45 15.59
C VAL A 93 -4.74 -17.89 16.07
N ALA A 94 -5.82 -18.62 16.34
CA ALA A 94 -5.77 -20.03 16.69
C ALA A 94 -5.51 -20.91 15.44
N GLY A 95 -4.62 -21.89 15.58
CA GLY A 95 -4.35 -22.91 14.56
C GLY A 95 -3.31 -22.53 13.50
N PRO A 96 -2.95 -23.48 12.62
CA PRO A 96 -1.97 -23.23 11.56
C PRO A 96 -2.54 -22.28 10.50
N GLN A 97 -1.90 -21.11 10.34
CA GLN A 97 -2.25 -20.14 9.31
C GLN A 97 -1.22 -20.13 8.18
N THR A 98 -1.72 -20.13 6.95
CA THR A 98 -0.90 -19.93 5.73
C THR A 98 -0.98 -18.50 5.21
N THR A 99 -2.00 -17.74 5.63
CA THR A 99 -2.20 -16.33 5.25
C THR A 99 -2.76 -15.55 6.43
N ILE A 100 -2.40 -14.28 6.54
CA ILE A 100 -2.96 -13.38 7.56
C ILE A 100 -3.14 -11.98 6.95
N SER A 101 -4.28 -11.35 7.21
CA SER A 101 -4.53 -9.93 6.95
C SER A 101 -4.47 -9.20 8.28
N VAL A 102 -3.62 -8.19 8.39
CA VAL A 102 -3.44 -7.38 9.59
C VAL A 102 -3.93 -5.96 9.32
N PRO A 103 -5.09 -5.56 9.86
CA PRO A 103 -5.49 -4.17 9.91
C PRO A 103 -4.52 -3.40 10.81
N TYR A 104 -3.87 -2.38 10.27
CA TYR A 104 -2.96 -1.54 11.04
C TYR A 104 -3.02 -0.10 10.55
N GLU A 105 -3.19 0.83 11.49
CA GLU A 105 -3.44 2.25 11.26
C GLU A 105 -4.53 2.49 10.19
N LYS A 106 -4.14 3.06 9.03
CA LYS A 106 -5.02 3.43 7.92
C LYS A 106 -4.99 2.38 6.81
N GLY A 107 -4.63 1.13 7.09
CA GLY A 107 -4.52 0.13 6.05
C GLY A 107 -4.72 -1.30 6.51
N GLU A 108 -4.68 -2.18 5.53
CA GLU A 108 -4.66 -3.62 5.70
C GLU A 108 -3.44 -4.20 4.97
N TRP A 109 -2.70 -5.04 5.68
CA TRP A 109 -1.46 -5.64 5.22
C TRP A 109 -1.63 -7.14 5.17
N GLN A 110 -1.47 -7.74 4.00
CA GLN A 110 -1.65 -9.17 3.82
C GLN A 110 -0.31 -9.88 3.70
N PHE A 111 -0.15 -10.95 4.46
CA PHE A 111 1.04 -11.79 4.47
C PHE A 111 0.67 -13.24 4.18
N SER A 112 1.62 -13.99 3.62
CA SER A 112 1.54 -15.44 3.46
C SER A 112 2.76 -16.11 4.07
N LYS A 113 2.58 -17.28 4.66
CA LYS A 113 3.67 -18.10 5.19
C LYS A 113 4.24 -18.98 4.08
N GLN A 114 5.55 -18.91 3.86
CA GLN A 114 6.30 -19.85 3.02
C GLN A 114 7.37 -20.53 3.89
N GLY A 115 7.20 -21.83 4.13
CA GLY A 115 8.03 -22.55 5.10
C GLY A 115 7.87 -21.96 6.50
N THR A 116 8.94 -21.38 7.05
CA THR A 116 8.95 -20.71 8.35
C THR A 116 8.86 -19.19 8.26
N THR A 117 8.85 -18.63 7.06
CA THR A 117 9.00 -17.19 6.83
C THR A 117 7.69 -16.57 6.38
N TRP A 118 7.35 -15.41 6.94
CA TRP A 118 6.20 -14.63 6.51
C TRP A 118 6.62 -13.61 5.44
N ILE A 119 5.82 -13.53 4.38
CA ILE A 119 6.11 -12.74 3.20
C ILE A 119 4.95 -11.80 2.93
N LEU A 120 5.24 -10.52 2.70
CA LEU A 120 4.24 -9.52 2.31
C LEU A 120 3.67 -9.83 0.91
N ARG A 121 2.34 -9.74 0.76
CA ARG A 121 1.62 -10.04 -0.48
C ARG A 121 0.73 -8.94 -1.00
N GLN A 122 0.17 -8.14 -0.08
CA GLN A 122 -0.69 -7.04 -0.47
C GLN A 122 -0.61 -5.92 0.55
N ILE A 123 -0.68 -4.69 0.06
CA ILE A 123 -0.86 -3.50 0.86
C ILE A 123 -2.12 -2.81 0.36
N LEU A 124 -3.01 -2.45 1.27
CA LEU A 124 -4.18 -1.60 1.01
C LEU A 124 -4.16 -0.45 2.01
N LEU A 125 -4.07 0.80 1.53
CA LEU A 125 -4.21 1.99 2.36
C LEU A 125 -5.51 2.71 2.07
N TYR A 126 -6.19 3.16 3.12
CA TYR A 126 -7.40 3.95 3.03
C TYR A 126 -7.07 5.44 3.05
N VAL A 127 -7.52 6.15 2.02
CA VAL A 127 -7.27 7.58 1.82
C VAL A 127 -8.60 8.33 1.75
N PRO A 128 -8.76 9.47 2.45
CA PRO A 128 -9.95 10.30 2.29
C PRO A 128 -10.13 10.78 0.85
N MET A 129 -11.34 10.62 0.29
CA MET A 129 -11.67 11.06 -1.08
C MET A 129 -11.39 12.55 -1.29
N ALA A 130 -11.61 13.38 -0.26
CA ALA A 130 -11.31 14.81 -0.29
C ALA A 130 -9.82 15.10 -0.54
N GLN A 131 -8.92 14.23 -0.09
CA GLN A 131 -7.48 14.34 -0.36
C GLN A 131 -7.17 14.01 -1.82
N LEU A 132 -7.80 12.97 -2.38
CA LEU A 132 -7.62 12.62 -3.80
C LEU A 132 -8.11 13.71 -4.75
N ARG A 133 -9.25 14.34 -4.46
CA ARG A 133 -9.82 15.42 -5.27
C ARG A 133 -8.93 16.66 -5.38
N LYS A 134 -7.95 16.83 -4.48
CA LYS A 134 -6.94 17.89 -4.59
C LYS A 134 -5.99 17.67 -5.78
N PHE A 135 -5.79 16.42 -6.17
CA PHE A 135 -4.84 16.03 -7.21
C PHE A 135 -5.52 15.70 -8.53
N ILE A 136 -6.72 15.11 -8.45
CA ILE A 136 -7.55 14.77 -9.62
C ILE A 136 -8.68 15.80 -9.65
N LYS A 137 -8.52 16.87 -10.43
CA LYS A 137 -9.65 17.76 -10.74
C LYS A 137 -10.60 16.99 -11.65
N ASP A 138 -11.88 16.90 -11.29
CA ASP A 138 -12.90 16.51 -12.25
C ASP A 138 -12.89 17.53 -13.40
N PRO A 139 -12.90 17.07 -14.68
CA PRO A 139 -12.99 17.96 -15.83
C PRO A 139 -14.29 18.76 -15.85
#